data_AF-A0A1Z9PMN5-F1
#
_entry.id   AF-A0A1Z9PMN5-F1
#
_cell.length_a   1.000
_cell.length_b   1.000
_cell.length_c   1.000
_cell.angle_alpha   90.00
_cell.angle_beta   90.00
_cell.angle_gamma   90.00
#
_symmetry.space_group_name_H-M   'P 1'
#
loop_
_entity.id
_entity.type
_entity.pdbx_description
1 polymer ?
#
loop_
_entity_poly.entity_id
_entity_poly.type
_entity_poly.pdbx_seq_one_letter_code
_entity_poly.pdbx_strand_id
1 'polypeptide(L)'
;MALKKPQQSLKKWTKQKWRTKSGKPSTQGAKATGERYLPSNTIKSLSPQEYAATTRKKRRDTKAGKQFSKQPKRIASKTKRSR
;
A
#
# COMPACT_ATOMS: atom_id res chain seq x y z
N MET A 1 15.11 -22.82 18.93
CA MET A 1 14.15 -21.91 19.63
C MET A 1 13.07 -21.46 18.66
N ALA A 2 11.80 -21.45 19.10
CA ALA A 2 10.72 -20.85 18.31
C ALA A 2 10.80 -19.32 18.31
N LEU A 3 10.46 -18.68 17.19
CA LEU A 3 10.48 -17.21 17.06
C LEU A 3 9.41 -16.56 17.96
N LYS A 4 9.77 -15.47 18.65
CA LYS A 4 8.80 -14.65 19.40
C LYS A 4 7.82 -13.99 18.43
N LYS A 5 6.58 -13.70 18.88
CA LYS A 5 5.53 -13.09 18.04
C LYS A 5 5.99 -11.85 17.24
N PRO A 6 6.75 -10.88 17.81
CA PRO A 6 7.23 -9.73 17.04
C PRO A 6 8.18 -10.14 15.89
N GLN A 7 9.06 -11.11 16.13
CA GLN A 7 9.98 -11.63 15.13
C GLN A 7 9.24 -12.37 14.01
N GLN A 8 8.14 -13.06 14.33
CA GLN A 8 7.28 -13.68 13.32
C GLN A 8 6.60 -12.62 12.44
N SER A 9 6.07 -11.55 13.03
CA SER A 9 5.46 -10.44 12.29
C SER A 9 6.46 -9.71 11.41
N LEU A 10 7.66 -9.42 11.92
CA LEU A 10 8.74 -8.83 11.15
C LEU A 10 9.16 -9.74 9.98
N LYS A 11 9.34 -11.04 10.24
CA LYS A 11 9.66 -12.02 9.18
C LYS A 11 8.58 -12.07 8.09
N LYS A 12 7.30 -11.98 8.45
CA LYS A 12 6.20 -11.90 7.47
C LYS A 12 6.27 -10.59 6.66
N TRP A 13 6.50 -9.47 7.33
CA TRP A 13 6.59 -8.16 6.70
C TRP A 13 7.79 -8.06 5.73
N THR A 14 8.98 -8.52 6.13
CA THR A 14 10.19 -8.50 5.29
C THR A 14 10.08 -9.42 4.07
N LYS A 15 9.29 -10.50 4.14
CA LYS A 15 9.03 -11.39 3.00
C LYS A 15 8.08 -10.76 1.95
N GLN A 16 7.33 -9.71 2.31
CA GLN A 16 6.42 -9.08 1.37
C GLN A 16 7.21 -8.29 0.32
N LYS A 17 6.81 -8.44 -0.94
CA LYS A 17 7.34 -7.62 -2.04
C LYS A 17 6.56 -6.32 -2.13
N TRP A 18 7.14 -5.21 -1.71
CA TRP A 18 6.48 -3.89 -1.73
C TRP A 18 6.74 -3.16 -3.05
N ARG A 19 5.67 -2.67 -3.70
CA ARG A 19 5.75 -1.92 -4.97
C ARG A 19 4.52 -1.05 -5.21
N THR A 20 4.57 -0.23 -6.25
CA THR A 20 3.36 0.33 -6.91
C THR A 20 2.88 -0.64 -7.99
N LYS A 21 1.64 -0.48 -8.47
CA LYS A 21 1.08 -1.31 -9.54
C LYS A 21 1.83 -1.09 -10.86
N SER A 22 2.21 0.14 -11.18
CA SER A 22 2.99 0.47 -12.38
C SER A 22 4.49 0.20 -12.28
N GLY A 23 5.01 -0.08 -11.07
CA GLY A 23 6.45 -0.16 -10.83
C GLY A 23 7.15 1.20 -10.76
N LYS A 24 6.46 2.30 -11.06
CA LYS A 24 7.01 3.66 -10.96
C LYS A 24 7.07 4.16 -9.52
N PRO A 25 7.95 5.13 -9.20
CA PRO A 25 8.02 5.72 -7.87
C PRO A 25 6.67 6.26 -7.41
N SER A 26 6.43 6.15 -6.10
CA SER A 26 5.19 6.60 -5.50
C SER A 26 5.17 8.11 -5.30
N THR A 27 6.15 8.66 -4.58
CA THR A 27 6.25 10.09 -4.25
C THR A 27 7.62 10.70 -4.56
N GLN A 28 8.61 9.87 -4.92
CA GLN A 28 9.99 10.29 -5.08
C GLN A 28 10.34 10.55 -6.56
N GLY A 29 10.98 11.69 -6.82
CA GLY A 29 11.52 12.05 -8.13
C GLY A 29 10.47 12.48 -9.16
N ALA A 30 10.94 12.98 -10.30
CA ALA A 30 10.10 13.51 -11.38
C ALA A 30 9.12 12.50 -11.99
N LYS A 31 9.39 11.19 -11.83
CA LYS A 31 8.54 10.10 -12.35
C LYS A 31 7.50 9.60 -11.34
N ALA A 32 7.34 10.29 -10.21
CA ALA A 32 6.41 9.91 -9.16
C ALA A 32 4.95 9.97 -9.64
N THR A 33 4.22 8.86 -9.49
CA THR A 33 2.82 8.78 -9.95
C THR A 33 1.80 9.09 -8.85
N GLY A 34 2.21 9.22 -7.60
CA GLY A 34 1.30 9.31 -6.46
C GLY A 34 0.53 8.01 -6.18
N GLU A 35 0.88 6.91 -6.86
CA GLU A 35 0.28 5.60 -6.64
C GLU A 35 0.51 5.10 -5.22
N ARG A 36 -0.38 4.23 -4.73
CA ARG A 36 -0.24 3.68 -3.40
C ARG A 36 0.82 2.57 -3.38
N TYR A 37 1.79 2.70 -2.49
CA TYR A 37 2.81 1.70 -2.23
C TYR A 37 2.25 0.61 -1.33
N LEU A 38 2.16 -0.63 -1.82
CA LEU A 38 1.49 -1.75 -1.16
C LEU A 38 2.24 -3.07 -1.39
N PRO A 39 2.01 -4.09 -0.56
CA PRO A 39 2.48 -5.43 -0.84
C PRO A 39 1.91 -5.95 -2.17
N SER A 40 2.72 -6.63 -2.96
CA SER A 40 2.34 -7.15 -4.29
C SER A 40 1.10 -8.05 -4.22
N ASN A 41 0.98 -8.87 -3.17
CA ASN A 41 -0.20 -9.72 -2.94
C ASN A 41 -1.46 -8.88 -2.67
N THR A 42 -1.32 -7.74 -1.99
CA THR A 42 -2.42 -6.80 -1.77
C THR A 42 -2.81 -6.12 -3.10
N ILE A 43 -1.87 -5.76 -3.95
CA ILE A 43 -2.17 -5.19 -5.27
C ILE A 43 -2.95 -6.19 -6.13
N LYS A 44 -2.56 -7.47 -6.10
CA LYS A 44 -3.23 -8.55 -6.84
C LYS A 44 -4.65 -8.82 -6.35
N SER A 45 -4.95 -8.60 -5.06
CA SER A 45 -6.29 -8.83 -4.51
C SER A 45 -7.27 -7.68 -4.77
N LEU A 46 -6.77 -6.52 -5.23
CA LEU A 46 -7.59 -5.36 -5.56
C LEU A 46 -8.01 -5.38 -7.02
N SER A 47 -9.27 -5.03 -7.28
CA SER A 47 -9.70 -4.73 -8.64
C SER A 47 -9.00 -3.47 -9.16
N PRO A 48 -8.91 -3.28 -10.49
CA PRO A 48 -8.38 -2.05 -11.07
C PRO A 48 -9.05 -0.79 -10.52
N GLN A 49 -10.38 -0.83 -10.33
CA GLN A 49 -11.19 0.27 -9.82
C GLN A 49 -10.88 0.56 -8.35
N GLU A 50 -10.74 -0.48 -7.52
CA GLU A 50 -10.36 -0.33 -6.12
C GLU A 50 -8.97 0.30 -5.99
N TYR A 51 -7.98 -0.22 -6.71
CA TYR A 51 -6.63 0.34 -6.70
C TYR A 51 -6.63 1.82 -7.13
N ALA A 52 -7.34 2.14 -8.21
CA ALA A 52 -7.51 3.52 -8.68
C ALA A 52 -8.13 4.42 -7.62
N ALA A 53 -9.16 3.96 -6.89
CA ALA A 53 -9.78 4.71 -5.81
C ALA A 53 -8.79 5.00 -4.66
N THR A 54 -7.96 4.01 -4.28
CA THR A 54 -6.94 4.23 -3.22
C THR A 54 -5.87 5.23 -3.62
N THR A 55 -5.49 5.23 -4.91
CA THR A 55 -4.49 6.14 -5.49
C THR A 55 -5.07 7.54 -5.59
N ARG A 56 -6.31 7.70 -6.07
CA ARG A 56 -7.01 8.99 -6.10
C ARG A 56 -7.11 9.61 -4.72
N LYS A 57 -7.50 8.81 -3.71
CA LYS A 57 -7.53 9.24 -2.30
C LYS A 57 -6.15 9.69 -1.82
N LYS A 58 -5.10 8.95 -2.16
CA LYS A 58 -3.71 9.30 -1.81
C LYS A 58 -3.31 10.63 -2.41
N ARG A 59 -3.46 10.79 -3.73
CA ARG A 59 -3.14 12.03 -4.45
C ARG A 59 -3.89 13.22 -3.88
N ARG A 60 -5.18 13.08 -3.57
CA ARG A 60 -5.98 14.14 -2.94
C ARG A 60 -5.43 14.54 -1.57
N ASP A 61 -5.14 13.57 -0.71
CA ASP A 61 -4.61 13.85 0.63
C ASP A 61 -3.21 14.48 0.56
N THR A 62 -2.34 13.99 -0.34
CA THR A 62 -1.02 14.57 -0.57
C THR A 62 -1.12 16.01 -1.09
N LYS A 63 -2.01 16.29 -2.05
CA LYS A 63 -2.27 17.66 -2.53
C LYS A 63 -2.79 18.58 -1.41
N ALA A 64 -3.53 18.03 -0.46
CA ALA A 64 -3.99 18.74 0.72
C ALA A 64 -2.93 18.86 1.84
N GLY A 65 -1.66 18.53 1.58
CA GLY A 65 -0.57 18.65 2.56
C GLY A 65 -0.58 17.61 3.67
N LYS A 66 -1.40 16.56 3.59
CA LYS A 66 -1.48 15.54 4.65
C LYS A 66 -0.26 14.62 4.60
N GLN A 67 0.44 14.51 5.73
CA GLN A 67 1.52 13.54 5.92
C GLN A 67 1.03 12.09 5.74
N PHE A 68 -0.19 11.79 6.18
CA PHE A 68 -0.77 10.44 6.10
C PHE A 68 -2.10 10.41 5.34
N SER A 69 -2.26 9.42 4.46
CA SER A 69 -3.49 9.17 3.70
C SER A 69 -4.13 7.85 4.10
N LYS A 70 -5.26 7.91 4.83
CA LYS A 70 -6.07 6.73 5.16
C LYS A 70 -6.68 6.11 3.90
N GLN A 71 -6.64 4.79 3.80
CA GLN A 71 -7.34 4.08 2.72
C GLN A 71 -8.86 4.23 2.85
N PRO A 72 -9.61 4.21 1.73
CA PRO A 72 -11.07 4.11 1.77
C PRO A 72 -11.52 2.90 2.61
N LYS A 73 -12.54 3.08 3.47
CA LYS A 73 -12.95 2.11 4.52
C LYS A 73 -13.16 0.68 3.98
N ARG A 74 -13.86 0.54 2.86
CA ARG A 74 -14.11 -0.77 2.21
C ARG A 74 -12.81 -1.48 1.80
N ILE A 75 -11.88 -0.72 1.22
CA ILE A 75 -10.60 -1.25 0.74
C ILE A 75 -9.64 -1.53 1.91
N ALA A 76 -9.66 -0.69 2.95
CA ALA A 76 -8.91 -0.94 4.17
C ALA A 76 -9.30 -2.28 4.81
N SER A 77 -10.61 -2.59 4.83
CA SER A 77 -11.13 -3.85 5.37
C SER A 77 -10.69 -5.06 4.54
N LYS A 78 -10.73 -4.94 3.20
CA LYS A 78 -10.28 -5.98 2.28
C LYS A 78 -8.78 -6.27 2.44
N THR A 79 -7.98 -5.21 2.48
CA THR A 79 -6.53 -5.32 2.50
C THR A 79 -5.96 -5.64 3.89
N LYS A 80 -6.70 -5.45 4.98
CA LYS A 80 -6.28 -5.78 6.36
C LYS A 80 -5.81 -7.23 6.51
N ARG A 81 -6.43 -8.16 5.79
CA ARG A 81 -6.11 -9.60 5.81
C ARG A 81 -4.81 -9.95 5.08
N SER A 82 -4.31 -9.05 4.24
CA SER A 82 -3.18 -9.29 3.35
C SER A 82 -1.86 -8.67 3.85
N ARG A 83 -1.88 -8.01 5.02
CA ARG A 83 -0.74 -7.26 5.58
C ARG A 83 -0.18 -7.98 6.80
#